data_AF-A0A9J6GI39-F1
#
_entry.id   AF-A0A9J6GI39-F1
#
_cell.length_a   1.000
_cell.length_b   1.000
_cell.length_c   1.000
_cell.angle_alpha   90.00
_cell.angle_beta   90.00
_cell.angle_gamma   90.00
#
_symmetry.space_group_name_H-M   'P 1'
#
loop_
_entity.id
_entity.type
_entity.pdbx_description
1 polymer ?
#
loop_
_entity_poly.entity_id
_entity_poly.type
_entity_poly.pdbx_seq_one_letter_code
_entity_poly.pdbx_strand_id
1 'polypeptide(L)'
;MMEVEPADSPPGNPPSDSATPRKRTWRPNEAGSEDIELYSTPSDDSTDDDFELVLGKKAKRRLWAAASRSTGASSTSCASTVAAPKRPPVHTVLFVPASSNDNLRILNGQDISVSLEAIPPVKIKEVRVNRRKNIMAIDVEQRDAVETLHQLTMLGQMKVRAYVSPGQGSSAGVIYDVDASIPDADLPILIKPSTDCASIKRVSRLGKSRCVKIVFQAIPAHLKVGHFRHAVRPFVPKPLQCRK
;
A
#
# COMPACT_ATOMS: atom_id res chain seq x y z
N MET A 1 -65.46 42.68 -4.19
CA MET A 1 -65.60 41.25 -3.85
C MET A 1 -65.31 41.16 -2.37
N MET A 2 -66.26 40.69 -1.56
CA MET A 2 -66.19 40.79 -0.10
C MET A 2 -65.74 39.49 0.55
N GLU A 3 -64.89 39.72 1.54
CA GLU A 3 -64.39 38.93 2.67
C GLU A 3 -65.20 37.75 3.26
N VAL A 4 -64.38 36.81 3.79
CA VAL A 4 -64.44 36.19 5.14
C VAL A 4 -65.43 35.06 5.45
N GLU A 5 -64.86 33.92 5.88
CA GLU A 5 -65.16 33.04 7.05
C GLU A 5 -64.28 31.76 6.88
N PRO A 6 -63.82 31.05 7.95
CA PRO A 6 -64.63 30.69 9.12
C PRO A 6 -63.97 30.73 10.52
N ALA A 7 -64.81 30.93 11.54
CA ALA A 7 -64.64 30.40 12.90
C ALA A 7 -65.40 29.03 13.03
N ASP A 8 -65.39 28.23 14.10
CA ASP A 8 -64.80 28.29 15.45
C ASP A 8 -64.60 26.84 15.99
N SER A 9 -64.04 26.66 17.19
CA SER A 9 -63.88 25.38 17.92
C SER A 9 -64.60 25.42 19.30
N PRO A 10 -64.49 24.46 20.25
CA PRO A 10 -63.96 23.08 20.23
C PRO A 10 -65.13 22.05 20.46
N PRO A 11 -65.47 21.40 21.63
CA PRO A 11 -64.79 21.10 22.91
C PRO A 11 -64.67 19.58 23.27
N GLY A 12 -63.94 19.24 24.35
CA GLY A 12 -64.32 18.14 25.27
C GLY A 12 -63.54 16.80 25.27
N ASN A 13 -62.64 16.62 26.24
CA ASN A 13 -62.02 15.35 26.70
C ASN A 13 -62.96 14.57 27.69
N PRO A 14 -62.55 13.44 28.34
CA PRO A 14 -62.01 12.12 27.93
C PRO A 14 -62.88 10.98 28.63
N PRO A 15 -62.43 9.82 29.17
CA PRO A 15 -61.21 8.97 29.04
C PRO A 15 -61.50 7.44 28.85
N SER A 16 -60.52 6.58 29.18
CA SER A 16 -60.48 5.09 29.23
C SER A 16 -60.40 4.39 27.86
N ASP A 17 -59.46 3.46 27.62
CA ASP A 17 -59.17 2.28 28.46
C ASP A 17 -57.67 1.87 28.53
N SER A 18 -57.40 0.69 29.08
CA SER A 18 -56.17 0.32 29.79
C SER A 18 -55.38 -0.82 29.13
N ALA A 19 -54.06 -0.63 28.97
CA ALA A 19 -53.11 -1.72 28.71
C ALA A 19 -51.69 -1.33 29.16
N THR A 20 -51.08 -2.10 30.07
CA THR A 20 -49.76 -1.81 30.66
C THR A 20 -48.63 -2.58 29.96
N PRO A 21 -47.47 -1.95 29.67
CA PRO A 21 -46.29 -2.67 29.21
C PRO A 21 -45.54 -3.29 30.41
N ARG A 22 -45.36 -4.61 30.40
CA ARG A 22 -44.63 -5.36 31.45
C ARG A 22 -43.14 -5.00 31.46
N LYS A 23 -42.69 -4.28 32.50
CA LYS A 23 -41.27 -4.12 32.81
C LYS A 23 -40.67 -5.47 33.22
N ARG A 24 -39.58 -5.88 32.58
CA ARG A 24 -38.78 -7.06 32.98
C ARG A 24 -37.52 -6.59 33.70
N THR A 25 -37.59 -6.50 35.01
CA THR A 25 -36.44 -6.17 35.88
C THR A 25 -35.51 -7.37 36.00
N TRP A 26 -34.24 -7.19 35.62
CA TRP A 26 -33.17 -8.12 35.98
C TRP A 26 -32.50 -7.65 37.28
N ARG A 27 -32.28 -8.57 38.22
CA ARG A 27 -31.48 -8.34 39.43
C ARG A 27 -30.03 -8.74 39.17
N PRO A 28 -29.03 -7.99 39.64
CA PRO A 28 -27.70 -8.53 39.89
C PRO A 28 -27.69 -9.26 41.25
N ASN A 29 -26.96 -10.37 41.33
CA ASN A 29 -26.47 -10.94 42.58
C ASN A 29 -24.95 -10.76 42.59
N GLU A 30 -24.40 -10.30 43.72
CA GLU A 30 -22.96 -10.19 43.94
C GLU A 30 -22.42 -11.32 44.84
N ALA A 31 -21.09 -11.43 44.85
CA ALA A 31 -20.23 -12.12 45.81
C ALA A 31 -20.18 -13.67 45.77
N GLY A 32 -19.00 -14.20 45.43
CA GLY A 32 -18.66 -15.63 45.56
C GLY A 32 -17.30 -15.98 44.96
N SER A 33 -16.25 -15.92 45.79
CA SER A 33 -14.95 -16.65 45.69
C SER A 33 -14.20 -16.76 44.34
N GLU A 34 -13.08 -16.05 44.29
CA GLU A 34 -11.74 -16.53 43.89
C GLU A 34 -11.63 -17.94 43.29
N ASP A 35 -11.32 -18.01 41.98
CA ASP A 35 -10.36 -18.96 41.39
C ASP A 35 -9.93 -18.44 40.00
N ILE A 36 -8.70 -17.94 39.87
CA ILE A 36 -8.17 -17.43 38.60
C ILE A 36 -7.52 -18.61 37.84
N GLU A 37 -8.34 -19.38 37.13
CA GLU A 37 -7.82 -20.42 36.22
C GLU A 37 -7.00 -19.80 35.09
N LEU A 38 -5.74 -20.23 35.02
CA LEU A 38 -4.71 -19.68 34.15
C LEU A 38 -4.85 -20.21 32.71
N TYR A 39 -5.93 -19.82 32.01
CA TYR A 39 -6.08 -20.11 30.58
C TYR A 39 -5.03 -19.35 29.77
N SER A 40 -3.93 -20.06 29.50
CA SER A 40 -2.94 -19.67 28.51
C SER A 40 -3.61 -19.59 27.15
N THR A 41 -3.94 -18.38 26.71
CA THR A 41 -4.30 -18.13 25.32
C THR A 41 -3.06 -18.39 24.46
N PRO A 42 -3.12 -19.31 23.48
CA PRO A 42 -2.01 -19.44 22.54
C PRO A 42 -1.90 -18.12 21.77
N SER A 43 -0.75 -17.47 21.89
CA SER A 43 -0.44 -16.26 21.13
C SER A 43 -0.37 -16.63 19.66
N ASP A 44 -1.43 -16.34 18.91
CA ASP A 44 -1.49 -16.51 17.46
C ASP A 44 -0.65 -15.40 16.79
N ASP A 45 0.67 -15.50 16.96
CA ASP A 45 1.67 -14.61 16.38
C ASP A 45 1.86 -14.95 14.90
N SER A 46 0.79 -14.77 14.12
CA SER A 46 0.85 -14.77 12.66
C SER A 46 1.50 -13.47 12.17
N THR A 47 2.80 -13.32 12.46
CA THR A 47 3.64 -12.33 11.77
C THR A 47 3.81 -12.75 10.30
N ASP A 48 2.81 -12.42 9.48
CA ASP A 48 2.85 -12.40 8.02
C ASP A 48 3.82 -11.31 7.53
N ASP A 49 5.08 -11.39 7.93
CA ASP A 49 6.18 -10.59 7.39
C ASP A 49 6.51 -11.13 5.98
N ASP A 50 5.78 -10.58 5.02
CA ASP A 50 5.50 -11.18 3.70
C ASP A 50 6.68 -11.08 2.69
N PHE A 51 7.89 -11.48 3.09
CA PHE A 51 9.10 -11.44 2.26
C PHE A 51 9.99 -12.70 2.39
N GLU A 52 10.64 -13.10 1.29
CA GLU A 52 11.55 -14.25 1.28
C GLU A 52 13.01 -13.79 1.40
N LEU A 53 13.72 -14.29 2.42
CA LEU A 53 15.13 -14.03 2.64
C LEU A 53 16.00 -14.88 1.70
N VAL A 54 16.52 -14.28 0.63
CA VAL A 54 17.53 -14.93 -0.21
C VAL A 54 18.85 -15.03 0.55
N LEU A 55 19.04 -16.14 1.28
CA LEU A 55 20.34 -16.57 1.77
C LEU A 55 21.29 -16.80 0.58
N GLY A 56 22.56 -16.43 0.76
CA GLY A 56 23.54 -16.38 -0.33
C GLY A 56 23.70 -17.72 -1.07
N LYS A 57 23.90 -17.64 -2.40
CA LYS A 57 24.02 -18.79 -3.32
C LYS A 57 25.26 -19.67 -3.07
N LYS A 58 25.30 -20.38 -1.94
CA LYS A 58 26.33 -21.39 -1.58
C LYS A 58 25.76 -22.62 -0.86
N ALA A 59 24.50 -22.95 -1.10
CA ALA A 59 23.82 -24.14 -0.53
C ALA A 59 23.00 -24.96 -1.57
N LYS A 60 23.36 -24.91 -2.87
CA LYS A 60 22.67 -25.68 -3.92
C LYS A 60 23.64 -26.36 -4.90
N ARG A 61 24.55 -27.18 -4.37
CA ARG A 61 25.45 -28.06 -5.13
C ARG A 61 25.59 -29.44 -4.45
N ARG A 62 24.52 -30.24 -4.44
CA ARG A 62 24.50 -31.69 -4.15
C ARG A 62 23.07 -32.26 -4.28
N LEU A 63 22.52 -32.34 -5.50
CA LEU A 63 21.30 -33.13 -5.80
C LEU A 63 20.95 -33.29 -7.31
N TRP A 64 21.89 -33.05 -8.24
CA TRP A 64 21.64 -33.20 -9.69
C TRP A 64 22.60 -34.16 -10.42
N ALA A 65 23.43 -34.90 -9.69
CA ALA A 65 24.41 -35.85 -10.26
C ALA A 65 23.83 -37.26 -10.51
N ALA A 66 22.55 -37.37 -10.86
CA ALA A 66 21.84 -38.64 -11.04
C ALA A 66 20.91 -38.69 -12.27
N ALA A 67 21.02 -37.72 -13.19
CA ALA A 67 20.25 -37.67 -14.43
C ALA A 67 21.17 -37.40 -15.62
N SER A 68 22.09 -38.33 -15.88
CA SER A 68 23.03 -38.27 -17.00
C SER A 68 23.10 -39.63 -17.68
N ARG A 69 22.21 -39.88 -18.66
CA ARG A 69 22.45 -40.81 -19.76
C ARG A 69 21.39 -40.67 -20.86
N SER A 70 21.86 -40.80 -22.11
CA SER A 70 21.11 -40.87 -23.38
C SER A 70 20.34 -39.64 -23.83
N THR A 71 20.14 -39.37 -25.13
CA THR A 71 21.01 -39.51 -26.33
C THR A 71 20.56 -38.38 -27.30
N GLY A 72 21.41 -37.93 -28.21
CA GLY A 72 21.15 -36.70 -28.99
C GLY A 72 20.10 -36.81 -30.10
N ALA A 73 19.63 -35.64 -30.54
CA ALA A 73 19.13 -35.39 -31.89
C ALA A 73 19.40 -33.93 -32.26
N SER A 74 19.98 -33.69 -33.43
CA SER A 74 20.16 -32.33 -33.97
C SER A 74 18.87 -31.85 -34.62
N SER A 75 18.43 -30.63 -34.29
CA SER A 75 17.63 -29.83 -35.22
C SER A 75 17.95 -28.34 -35.05
N THR A 76 18.57 -27.78 -36.08
CA THR A 76 18.68 -26.33 -36.25
C THR A 76 17.30 -25.71 -36.39
N SER A 77 16.95 -24.80 -35.48
CA SER A 77 15.95 -23.78 -35.77
C SER A 77 16.50 -22.40 -35.37
N CYS A 78 16.35 -21.46 -36.29
CA CYS A 78 16.82 -20.09 -36.14
C CYS A 78 15.97 -19.36 -35.08
N ALA A 79 16.49 -19.29 -33.86
CA ALA A 79 15.96 -18.43 -32.81
C ALA A 79 16.23 -16.96 -33.16
N SER A 80 15.48 -16.43 -34.12
CA SER A 80 15.35 -14.99 -34.36
C SER A 80 14.78 -14.36 -33.10
N THR A 81 15.65 -13.88 -32.22
CA THR A 81 15.28 -13.02 -31.10
C THR A 81 14.76 -11.71 -31.68
N VAL A 82 13.47 -11.68 -32.01
CA VAL A 82 12.74 -10.46 -32.31
C VAL A 82 12.85 -9.61 -31.05
N ALA A 83 13.76 -8.64 -31.07
CA ALA A 83 13.92 -7.70 -29.98
C ALA A 83 12.57 -7.03 -29.76
N ALA A 84 11.95 -7.32 -28.61
CA ALA A 84 10.63 -6.78 -28.30
C ALA A 84 10.68 -5.26 -28.50
N PRO A 85 9.72 -4.66 -29.23
CA PRO A 85 9.79 -3.25 -29.59
C PRO A 85 10.01 -2.44 -28.32
N LYS A 86 11.05 -1.61 -28.31
CA LYS A 86 11.35 -0.69 -27.20
C LYS A 86 10.14 0.23 -27.03
N ARG A 87 9.21 -0.18 -26.16
CA ARG A 87 8.07 0.65 -25.77
C ARG A 87 8.64 1.99 -25.27
N PRO A 88 8.06 3.14 -25.66
CA PRO A 88 8.52 4.41 -25.14
C PRO A 88 8.46 4.38 -23.61
N PRO A 89 9.38 5.07 -22.92
CA PRO A 89 9.39 5.10 -21.46
C PRO A 89 8.08 5.72 -20.96
N VAL A 90 7.17 4.87 -20.50
CA VAL A 90 5.94 5.31 -19.83
C VAL A 90 6.28 5.60 -18.38
N HIS A 91 5.93 6.79 -17.91
CA HIS A 91 6.08 7.17 -16.52
C HIS A 91 4.74 6.99 -15.79
N THR A 92 4.74 6.31 -14.65
CA THR A 92 3.52 6.06 -13.86
C THR A 92 3.55 6.85 -12.56
N VAL A 93 2.48 7.63 -12.32
CA VAL A 93 2.17 8.24 -11.01
C VAL A 93 1.02 7.47 -10.37
N LEU A 94 1.19 7.08 -9.10
CA LEU A 94 0.18 6.40 -8.31
C LEU A 94 -0.54 7.40 -7.41
N PHE A 95 -1.87 7.42 -7.44
CA PHE A 95 -2.71 8.21 -6.56
C PHE A 95 -3.42 7.30 -5.55
N VAL A 96 -3.34 7.68 -4.28
CA VAL A 96 -4.03 7.03 -3.17
C VAL A 96 -4.84 8.11 -2.45
N PRO A 97 -6.10 7.89 -2.04
CA PRO A 97 -6.84 8.87 -1.28
C PRO A 97 -6.11 9.29 0.01
N ALA A 98 -6.28 10.56 0.42
CA ALA A 98 -5.64 11.08 1.60
C ALA A 98 -6.22 10.43 2.87
N SER A 99 -7.55 10.30 2.94
CA SER A 99 -8.27 9.70 4.06
C SER A 99 -8.62 8.24 3.77
N SER A 100 -8.54 7.36 4.77
CA SER A 100 -8.88 5.93 4.62
C SER A 100 -10.37 5.68 4.31
N ASN A 101 -11.23 6.66 4.59
CA ASN A 101 -12.67 6.59 4.34
C ASN A 101 -13.04 6.93 2.87
N ASP A 102 -12.14 7.62 2.15
CA ASP A 102 -12.37 8.06 0.77
C ASP A 102 -12.12 6.89 -0.19
N ASN A 103 -13.02 6.69 -1.16
CA ASN A 103 -12.99 5.51 -2.02
C ASN A 103 -13.06 5.86 -3.51
N LEU A 104 -12.03 5.47 -4.27
CA LEU A 104 -11.94 5.64 -5.72
C LEU A 104 -13.06 4.95 -6.52
N ARG A 105 -13.85 4.08 -5.89
CA ARG A 105 -15.05 3.48 -6.50
C ARG A 105 -16.20 4.49 -6.71
N ILE A 106 -16.22 5.57 -5.93
CA ILE A 106 -17.29 6.58 -5.96
C ILE A 106 -17.09 7.55 -7.14
N LEU A 107 -15.84 7.77 -7.55
CA LEU A 107 -15.51 8.67 -8.65
C LEU A 107 -15.89 8.07 -10.01
N ASN A 108 -16.58 8.88 -10.82
CA ASN A 108 -16.81 8.59 -12.23
C ASN A 108 -15.49 8.76 -13.03
N GLY A 109 -15.25 7.89 -14.00
CA GLY A 109 -14.07 7.95 -14.85
C GLY A 109 -14.01 9.23 -15.70
N GLN A 110 -15.16 9.75 -16.12
CA GLN A 110 -15.23 10.98 -16.92
C GLN A 110 -14.85 12.21 -16.09
N ASP A 111 -15.35 12.33 -14.85
CA ASP A 111 -15.02 13.44 -13.96
C ASP A 111 -13.52 13.47 -13.63
N ILE A 112 -12.89 12.29 -13.52
CA ILE A 112 -11.44 12.14 -13.39
C ILE A 112 -10.73 12.66 -14.65
N SER A 113 -11.16 12.24 -15.85
CA SER A 113 -10.58 12.74 -17.11
C SER A 113 -10.68 14.27 -17.24
N VAL A 114 -11.87 14.85 -17.00
CA VAL A 114 -12.07 16.31 -17.03
C VAL A 114 -11.18 17.03 -16.01
N SER A 115 -11.07 16.49 -14.79
CA SER A 115 -10.20 17.06 -13.75
C SER A 115 -8.71 17.02 -14.12
N LEU A 116 -8.30 16.06 -14.95
CA LEU A 116 -6.92 15.86 -15.37
C LEU A 116 -6.58 16.64 -16.65
N GLU A 117 -7.52 16.73 -17.60
CA GLU A 117 -7.40 17.56 -18.81
C GLU A 117 -7.33 19.06 -18.48
N ALA A 118 -7.94 19.47 -17.37
CA ALA A 118 -7.81 20.83 -16.81
C ALA A 118 -6.39 21.19 -16.34
N ILE A 119 -5.43 20.25 -16.35
CA ILE A 119 -4.05 20.45 -15.90
C ILE A 119 -3.09 20.44 -17.12
N PRO A 120 -2.92 21.56 -17.84
CA PRO A 120 -1.86 21.67 -18.83
C PRO A 120 -0.47 21.67 -18.15
N PRO A 121 0.58 21.09 -18.76
CA PRO A 121 0.65 20.47 -20.08
C PRO A 121 0.62 18.92 -20.03
N VAL A 122 -0.19 18.31 -19.16
CA VAL A 122 -0.11 16.85 -18.89
C VAL A 122 -0.67 16.02 -20.07
N LYS A 123 0.22 15.39 -20.86
CA LYS A 123 -0.17 14.35 -21.83
C LYS A 123 -0.34 12.99 -21.16
N ILE A 124 -1.59 12.65 -20.87
CA ILE A 124 -2.00 11.36 -20.29
C ILE A 124 -2.20 10.32 -21.39
N LYS A 125 -1.71 9.10 -21.13
CA LYS A 125 -1.82 7.94 -22.00
C LYS A 125 -2.92 6.98 -21.55
N GLU A 126 -2.96 6.68 -20.25
CA GLU A 126 -3.90 5.73 -19.67
C GLU A 126 -4.15 6.04 -18.19
N VAL A 127 -5.38 5.80 -17.72
CA VAL A 127 -5.75 5.87 -16.29
C VAL A 127 -6.30 4.50 -15.86
N ARG A 128 -5.63 3.87 -14.90
CA ARG A 128 -5.93 2.51 -14.44
C ARG A 128 -6.30 2.51 -12.95
N VAL A 129 -7.55 2.16 -12.62
CA VAL A 129 -8.06 2.18 -11.24
C VAL A 129 -8.12 0.78 -10.63
N ASN A 130 -7.32 0.53 -9.59
CA ASN A 130 -7.39 -0.68 -8.78
C ASN A 130 -8.40 -0.52 -7.63
N ARG A 131 -9.67 -0.81 -7.93
CA ARG A 131 -10.80 -0.76 -6.98
C ARG A 131 -10.66 -1.70 -5.75
N ARG A 132 -9.76 -2.68 -5.77
CA ARG A 132 -9.49 -3.57 -4.61
C ARG A 132 -8.48 -2.96 -3.64
N LYS A 133 -7.43 -2.32 -4.15
CA LYS A 133 -6.39 -1.67 -3.34
C LYS A 133 -6.67 -0.20 -3.01
N ASN A 134 -7.71 0.40 -3.62
CA ASN A 134 -8.01 1.83 -3.54
C ASN A 134 -6.82 2.70 -4.03
N ILE A 135 -6.23 2.29 -5.16
CA ILE A 135 -5.11 2.99 -5.82
C ILE A 135 -5.47 3.23 -7.29
N MET A 136 -5.19 4.43 -7.80
CA MET A 136 -5.22 4.76 -9.22
C MET A 136 -3.78 4.89 -9.74
N ALA A 137 -3.52 4.47 -10.97
CA ALA A 137 -2.28 4.70 -11.68
C ALA A 137 -2.56 5.54 -12.92
N ILE A 138 -1.85 6.64 -13.08
CA ILE A 138 -1.88 7.48 -14.28
C ILE A 138 -0.56 7.28 -15.02
N ASP A 139 -0.64 6.87 -16.27
CA ASP A 139 0.48 6.67 -17.16
C ASP A 139 0.62 7.89 -18.09
N VAL A 140 1.78 8.54 -18.07
CA VAL A 140 2.11 9.73 -18.88
C VAL A 140 3.32 9.48 -19.76
N GLU A 141 3.38 10.20 -20.88
CA GLU A 141 4.48 10.08 -21.86
C GLU A 141 5.62 11.06 -21.60
N GLN A 142 5.31 12.22 -20.99
CA GLN A 142 6.30 13.25 -20.68
C GLN A 142 6.75 13.18 -19.23
N ARG A 143 8.05 13.41 -18.99
CA ARG A 143 8.62 13.40 -17.64
C ARG A 143 8.16 14.60 -16.81
N ASP A 144 8.04 15.78 -17.41
CA ASP A 144 7.69 17.02 -16.70
C ASP A 144 6.27 16.92 -16.11
N ALA A 145 5.36 16.26 -16.84
CA ALA A 145 4.01 15.93 -16.38
C ALA A 145 3.97 15.04 -15.11
N VAL A 146 5.02 14.25 -14.86
CA VAL A 146 5.16 13.44 -13.62
C VAL A 146 5.31 14.36 -12.41
N GLU A 147 6.06 15.46 -12.54
CA GLU A 147 6.33 16.38 -11.46
C GLU A 147 5.08 17.22 -11.14
N THR A 148 4.37 17.68 -12.17
CA THR A 148 3.05 18.33 -12.03
C THR A 148 2.03 17.41 -11.36
N LEU A 149 1.90 16.16 -11.82
CA LEU A 149 1.00 15.18 -11.20
C LEU A 149 1.42 14.77 -9.79
N HIS A 150 2.72 14.79 -9.46
CA HIS A 150 3.18 14.48 -8.11
C HIS A 150 2.80 15.56 -7.09
N GLN A 151 2.72 16.82 -7.51
CA GLN A 151 2.30 17.95 -6.68
C GLN A 151 0.78 18.03 -6.48
N LEU A 152 0.01 17.24 -7.24
CA LEU A 152 -1.46 17.27 -7.21
C LEU A 152 -2.01 16.66 -5.90
N THR A 153 -2.68 17.49 -5.10
CA THR A 153 -3.29 17.13 -3.81
C THR A 153 -4.81 16.90 -3.88
N MET A 154 -5.45 17.31 -4.98
CA MET A 154 -6.89 17.20 -5.21
C MET A 154 -7.15 16.58 -6.58
N LEU A 155 -8.07 15.61 -6.64
CA LEU A 155 -8.55 15.02 -7.89
C LEU A 155 -10.08 15.14 -7.90
N GLY A 156 -10.61 16.07 -8.71
CA GLY A 156 -11.98 16.52 -8.58
C GLY A 156 -12.23 17.05 -7.16
N GLN A 157 -13.18 16.43 -6.45
CA GLN A 157 -13.51 16.79 -5.06
C GLN A 157 -12.73 15.99 -3.99
N MET A 158 -11.91 15.00 -4.39
CA MET A 158 -11.27 14.08 -3.46
C MET A 158 -9.81 14.46 -3.17
N LYS A 159 -9.43 14.50 -1.89
CA LYS A 159 -8.03 14.69 -1.47
C LYS A 159 -7.20 13.44 -1.78
N VAL A 160 -6.04 13.61 -2.41
CA VAL A 160 -5.15 12.53 -2.85
C VAL A 160 -3.71 12.76 -2.41
N ARG A 161 -2.98 11.64 -2.29
CA ARG A 161 -1.53 11.58 -2.14
C ARG A 161 -0.95 10.90 -3.38
N ALA A 162 -0.11 11.63 -4.11
CA ALA A 162 0.58 11.14 -5.29
C ALA A 162 1.94 10.51 -4.92
N TYR A 163 2.29 9.41 -5.57
CA TYR A 163 3.55 8.70 -5.40
C TYR A 163 4.14 8.36 -6.77
N VAL A 164 5.37 8.80 -7.02
CA VAL A 164 6.10 8.45 -8.24
C VAL A 164 6.79 7.09 -8.06
N SER A 165 6.73 6.24 -9.09
CA SER A 165 7.51 5.00 -9.11
C SER A 165 9.02 5.31 -9.14
N PRO A 166 9.86 4.67 -8.30
CA PRO A 166 11.31 4.87 -8.38
C PRO A 166 11.79 4.42 -9.77
N GLY A 167 12.23 5.39 -10.58
CA GLY A 167 12.46 5.20 -12.01
C GLY A 167 13.48 4.10 -12.36
N GLN A 168 13.51 3.70 -13.63
CA GLN A 168 14.44 2.69 -14.14
C GLN A 168 15.89 3.00 -13.73
N GLY A 169 16.65 1.97 -13.34
CA GLY A 169 17.97 2.16 -12.73
C GLY A 169 17.93 2.54 -11.23
N SER A 170 16.84 2.27 -10.53
CA SER A 170 16.78 2.30 -9.06
C SER A 170 16.80 0.87 -8.50
N SER A 171 17.59 0.64 -7.46
CA SER A 171 17.75 -0.67 -6.83
C SER A 171 17.39 -0.58 -5.34
N ALA A 172 16.59 -1.52 -4.84
CA ALA A 172 16.15 -1.54 -3.44
C ALA A 172 17.02 -2.47 -2.59
N GLY A 173 17.34 -2.02 -1.38
CA GLY A 173 17.98 -2.82 -0.33
C GLY A 173 17.23 -2.77 0.99
N VAL A 174 17.57 -3.67 1.91
CA VAL A 174 17.09 -3.71 3.29
C VAL A 174 18.26 -3.69 4.25
N ILE A 175 18.10 -2.95 5.34
CA ILE A 175 18.90 -3.08 6.55
C ILE A 175 18.04 -3.65 7.68
N TYR A 176 18.69 -4.41 8.56
CA TYR A 176 18.09 -5.09 9.70
C TYR A 176 18.51 -4.41 11.00
N ASP A 177 17.82 -4.77 12.08
CA ASP A 177 18.10 -4.37 13.46
C ASP A 177 18.03 -2.86 13.73
N VAL A 178 17.39 -2.08 12.85
CA VAL A 178 17.07 -0.67 13.14
C VAL A 178 16.03 -0.63 14.25
N ASP A 179 16.24 0.19 15.25
CA ASP A 179 15.30 0.31 16.38
C ASP A 179 13.90 0.71 15.87
N ALA A 180 12.86 0.12 16.46
CA ALA A 180 11.46 0.42 16.20
C ALA A 180 11.01 1.71 16.91
N SER A 181 11.76 2.18 17.92
CA SER A 181 11.53 3.48 18.58
C SER A 181 11.72 4.68 17.65
N ILE A 182 12.57 4.54 16.62
CA ILE A 182 12.91 5.61 15.67
C ILE A 182 11.74 5.80 14.69
N PRO A 183 11.08 6.99 14.64
CA PRO A 183 9.97 7.23 13.74
C PRO A 183 10.45 7.32 12.29
N ASP A 184 9.58 6.96 11.35
CA ASP A 184 9.89 6.92 9.91
C ASP A 184 10.30 8.28 9.32
N ALA A 185 9.93 9.39 9.97
CA ALA A 185 10.34 10.74 9.62
C ALA A 185 11.84 11.02 9.88
N ASP A 186 12.43 10.37 10.89
CA ASP A 186 13.83 10.60 11.29
C ASP A 186 14.80 9.66 10.56
N LEU A 187 14.32 8.52 10.06
CA LEU A 187 15.10 7.57 9.26
C LEU A 187 15.88 8.24 8.11
N PRO A 188 15.32 9.11 7.25
CA PRO A 188 16.10 9.78 6.20
C PRO A 188 17.18 10.75 6.71
N ILE A 189 17.10 11.22 7.97
CA ILE A 189 18.08 12.12 8.59
C ILE A 189 19.24 11.31 9.19
N LEU A 190 18.90 10.17 9.81
CA LEU A 190 19.84 9.27 10.50
C LEU A 190 20.60 8.34 9.55
N ILE A 191 19.99 7.95 8.43
CA ILE A 191 20.57 7.01 7.46
C ILE A 191 21.45 7.77 6.48
N LYS A 192 22.77 7.59 6.61
CA LYS A 192 23.77 8.20 5.74
C LYS A 192 24.49 7.13 4.92
N PRO A 193 24.74 7.36 3.62
CA PRO A 193 25.55 6.44 2.83
C PRO A 193 26.98 6.37 3.40
N SER A 194 27.59 5.19 3.38
CA SER A 194 28.99 5.04 3.85
C SER A 194 30.03 5.42 2.80
N THR A 195 29.59 5.86 1.62
CA THR A 195 30.44 6.17 0.45
C THR A 195 29.68 7.16 -0.42
N ASP A 196 30.33 8.23 -0.87
CA ASP A 196 29.66 9.38 -1.51
C ASP A 196 28.95 9.04 -2.83
N CYS A 197 29.29 7.93 -3.47
CA CYS A 197 28.64 7.44 -4.69
C CYS A 197 27.23 6.85 -4.48
N ALA A 198 26.79 6.59 -3.24
CA ALA A 198 25.51 5.92 -2.98
C ALA A 198 24.38 6.92 -2.71
N SER A 199 23.75 7.44 -3.78
CA SER A 199 22.57 8.31 -3.66
C SER A 199 21.34 7.53 -3.15
N ILE A 200 20.78 8.00 -2.03
CA ILE A 200 19.55 7.48 -1.44
C ILE A 200 18.35 8.24 -2.04
N LYS A 201 17.43 7.53 -2.68
CA LYS A 201 16.23 8.09 -3.30
C LYS A 201 15.00 8.05 -2.39
N ARG A 202 14.89 7.02 -1.55
CA ARG A 202 13.75 6.83 -0.64
C ARG A 202 14.14 5.93 0.53
N VAL A 203 13.57 6.22 1.69
CA VAL A 203 13.66 5.43 2.92
C VAL A 203 12.23 5.13 3.39
N SER A 204 11.99 3.92 3.90
CA SER A 204 10.69 3.52 4.48
C SER A 204 10.85 2.26 5.33
N ARG A 205 10.23 2.20 6.51
CA ARG A 205 10.19 0.97 7.31
C ARG A 205 9.30 -0.08 6.63
N LEU A 206 9.63 -1.36 6.84
CA LEU A 206 8.79 -2.48 6.40
C LEU A 206 7.79 -2.82 7.50
N GLY A 207 6.58 -2.27 7.38
CA GLY A 207 5.52 -2.49 8.37
C GLY A 207 5.93 -2.00 9.76
N LYS A 208 5.66 -2.82 10.79
CA LYS A 208 6.06 -2.56 12.19
C LYS A 208 7.43 -3.16 12.55
N SER A 209 8.17 -3.68 11.58
CA SER A 209 9.41 -4.43 11.83
C SER A 209 10.63 -3.53 12.11
N ARG A 210 11.70 -4.16 12.59
CA ARG A 210 13.05 -3.57 12.70
C ARG A 210 13.81 -3.52 11.35
N CYS A 211 13.12 -3.81 10.24
CA CYS A 211 13.69 -3.76 8.90
C CYS A 211 13.34 -2.45 8.19
N VAL A 212 14.35 -1.77 7.64
CA VAL A 212 14.15 -0.55 6.84
C VAL A 212 14.53 -0.83 5.39
N LYS A 213 13.60 -0.57 4.49
CA LYS A 213 13.79 -0.64 3.05
C LYS A 213 14.24 0.72 2.51
N ILE A 214 15.29 0.68 1.70
CA ILE A 214 15.93 1.86 1.14
C ILE A 214 16.05 1.67 -0.36
N VAL A 215 15.73 2.71 -1.13
CA VAL A 215 15.90 2.74 -2.58
C VAL A 215 17.13 3.57 -2.91
N PHE A 216 18.08 2.96 -3.60
CA PHE A 216 19.32 3.58 -4.04
C PHE A 216 19.34 3.72 -5.57
N GLN A 217 20.26 4.52 -6.10
CA GLN A 217 20.67 4.41 -7.51
C GLN A 217 21.52 3.15 -7.75
N ALA A 218 22.50 2.89 -6.88
CA ALA A 218 23.28 1.66 -6.83
C ALA A 218 23.33 1.16 -5.38
N ILE A 219 23.17 -0.14 -5.14
CA ILE A 219 23.17 -0.72 -3.77
C ILE A 219 24.60 -0.69 -3.22
N PRO A 220 24.91 0.08 -2.15
CA PRO A 220 26.17 -0.03 -1.45
C PRO A 220 26.18 -1.32 -0.61
N ALA A 221 27.36 -1.88 -0.32
CA ALA A 221 27.44 -3.04 0.57
C ALA A 221 27.06 -2.71 2.03
N HIS A 222 27.29 -1.46 2.46
CA HIS A 222 27.08 -1.00 3.82
C HIS A 222 26.63 0.47 3.85
N LEU A 223 25.93 0.85 4.92
CA LEU A 223 25.56 2.23 5.23
C LEU A 223 25.74 2.52 6.73
N LYS A 224 25.55 3.78 7.13
CA LYS A 224 25.52 4.19 8.53
C LYS A 224 24.11 4.59 8.96
N VAL A 225 23.68 4.15 10.14
CA VAL A 225 22.50 4.67 10.84
C VAL A 225 23.00 5.35 12.11
N GLY A 226 22.98 6.68 12.12
CA GLY A 226 23.74 7.45 13.09
C GLY A 226 25.24 7.10 13.01
N HIS A 227 25.75 6.44 14.06
CA HIS A 227 27.14 5.98 14.15
C HIS A 227 27.34 4.49 13.86
N PHE A 228 26.26 3.70 13.76
CA PHE A 228 26.33 2.24 13.59
C PHE A 228 26.39 1.84 12.11
N ARG A 229 27.20 0.83 11.78
CA ARG A 229 27.37 0.32 10.41
C ARG A 229 26.43 -0.85 10.17
N HIS A 230 25.51 -0.73 9.21
CA HIS A 230 24.60 -1.81 8.81
C HIS A 230 25.00 -2.36 7.44
N ALA A 231 24.93 -3.68 7.27
CA ALA A 231 25.08 -4.33 5.98
C ALA A 231 23.76 -4.24 5.19
N VAL A 232 23.84 -3.85 3.91
CA VAL A 232 22.67 -3.73 3.05
C VAL A 232 22.49 -5.01 2.26
N ARG A 233 21.31 -5.64 2.36
CA ARG A 233 20.95 -6.80 1.55
C ARG A 233 20.03 -6.38 0.40
N PRO A 234 20.13 -6.97 -0.81
CA PRO A 234 19.21 -6.64 -1.89
C PRO A 234 17.76 -7.02 -1.52
N PHE A 235 16.82 -6.11 -1.72
CA PHE A 235 15.40 -6.36 -1.51
C PHE A 235 14.82 -7.09 -2.72
N VAL A 236 14.33 -8.31 -2.52
CA VAL A 236 13.52 -9.03 -3.50
C VAL A 236 12.08 -9.06 -2.98
N PRO A 237 11.10 -8.47 -3.69
CA PRO A 237 9.70 -8.62 -3.31
C PRO A 237 9.29 -10.09 -3.47
N LYS A 238 8.56 -10.63 -2.49
CA LYS A 238 7.95 -11.96 -2.58
C LYS A 238 7.08 -12.03 -3.84
N PRO A 239 7.15 -13.10 -4.65
CA PRO A 239 6.29 -13.25 -5.82
C PRO A 239 4.82 -13.24 -5.36
N LEU A 240 3.98 -12.47 -6.07
CA LEU A 240 2.55 -12.41 -5.76
C LEU A 240 1.91 -13.76 -6.09
N GLN A 241 1.65 -14.57 -5.06
CA GLN A 241 0.93 -15.82 -5.22
C GLN A 241 -0.55 -15.52 -5.48
N CYS A 242 -1.02 -15.82 -6.69
CA CYS A 242 -2.45 -15.83 -6.98
C CYS A 242 -3.11 -16.87 -6.08
N ARG A 243 -4.06 -16.45 -5.23
CA ARG A 243 -5.01 -17.38 -4.62
C ARG A 243 -5.85 -18.00 -5.75
N LYS A 244 -6.01 -19.32 -5.72
CA LYS A 244 -6.97 -20.04 -6.57
C LYS A 244 -8.39 -19.73 -6.12
#